data_AF-A0A1H6F7T7-F1
#
_entry.id   AF-A0A1H6F7T7-F1
#
_cell.length_a   1.000
_cell.length_b   1.000
_cell.length_c   1.000
_cell.angle_alpha   90.00
_cell.angle_beta   90.00
_cell.angle_gamma   90.00
#
_symmetry.space_group_name_H-M   'P 1'
#
loop_
_entity.id
_entity.type
_entity.pdbx_description
1 polymer ?
#
loop_
_entity_poly.entity_id
_entity_poly.type
_entity_poly.pdbx_seq_one_letter_code
_entity_poly.pdbx_strand_id
1 'polypeptide(L)' 'MDAVYQAREGSPEENLEEKYQILLVDFKAECERIKGESKHKKARALAVEFLNDWEAITRICP' A
#
# COMPACT_ATOMS: atom_id res chain seq x y z
N MET A 1 11.81 10.42 9.09
CA MET A 1 13.12 9.97 8.56
C MET A 1 13.62 8.74 9.31
N ASP A 2 13.39 8.65 10.63
CA ASP A 2 13.81 7.52 11.47
C ASP A 2 13.41 6.13 10.97
N ALA A 3 12.18 5.95 10.49
CA ALA A 3 11.71 4.65 10.02
C ALA A 3 12.59 4.05 8.89
N VAL A 4 13.16 4.91 8.02
CA VAL A 4 14.06 4.47 6.95
C VAL A 4 15.43 4.07 7.50
N TYR A 5 15.91 4.75 8.54
CA TYR A 5 17.17 4.38 9.21
C TYR A 5 17.01 3.11 10.05
N GLN A 6 15.90 2.98 10.78
CA GLN A 6 15.57 1.79 11.57
C GLN A 6 15.45 0.54 10.69
N ALA A 7 14.84 0.65 9.50
CA ALA A 7 14.80 -0.45 8.54
C ALA A 7 16.19 -0.88 8.00
N ARG A 8 17.21 -0.02 8.13
CA ARG A 8 18.60 -0.38 7.73
C ARG A 8 19.35 -1.11 8.83
N GLU A 9 18.95 -0.96 10.09
CA GLU A 9 19.60 -1.60 11.24
C GLU A 9 19.23 -3.09 11.36
N GLY A 10 18.15 -3.52 10.69
CA GLY A 10 17.74 -4.91 10.60
C GLY A 10 16.26 -5.03 10.25
N SER A 11 15.79 -6.28 10.10
CA SER A 11 14.36 -6.53 10.03
C SER A 11 13.72 -6.03 11.34
N PRO A 12 12.62 -5.26 11.28
CA PRO A 12 11.92 -4.85 12.48
C PRO A 12 11.47 -6.08 13.28
N GLU A 13 11.53 -6.00 14.61
CA GLU A 13 11.02 -7.06 15.49
C GLU A 13 9.50 -7.23 15.39
N GLU A 14 8.80 -6.18 14.95
CA GLU A 14 7.36 -6.17 14.75
C GLU A 14 6.97 -6.90 13.45
N ASN A 15 5.92 -7.73 13.52
CA ASN A 15 5.29 -8.28 12.33
C ASN A 15 4.58 -7.16 11.54
N LEU A 16 5.25 -6.64 10.52
CA LEU A 16 4.72 -5.56 9.67
C LEU A 16 3.45 -5.97 8.91
N GLU A 17 3.31 -7.25 8.58
CA GLU A 17 2.12 -7.76 7.90
C GLU A 17 0.89 -7.55 8.78
N GLU A 18 0.93 -8.02 10.02
CA GLU A 18 -0.15 -7.84 11.00
C GLU A 18 -0.41 -6.37 11.30
N LYS A 19 0.66 -5.58 11.46
CA LYS A 19 0.56 -4.15 11.79
C LYS A 19 -0.16 -3.33 10.73
N TYR A 20 0.05 -3.65 9.45
CA TYR A 20 -0.45 -2.85 8.33
C TYR A 20 -1.57 -3.52 7.52
N GLN A 21 -1.96 -4.76 7.84
CA GLN A 21 -2.98 -5.49 7.10
C GLN A 21 -4.28 -4.70 6.94
N ILE A 22 -4.82 -4.14 8.02
CA ILE A 22 -6.07 -3.37 7.98
C ILE A 22 -5.92 -2.12 7.12
N LEU A 23 -4.80 -1.39 7.29
CA LEU A 23 -4.53 -0.17 6.51
C LEU A 23 -4.42 -0.48 5.01
N LEU A 24 -3.80 -1.60 4.65
CA LEU A 24 -3.69 -2.04 3.25
C LEU A 24 -5.05 -2.46 2.67
N VAL A 25 -5.90 -3.13 3.46
CA VAL A 25 -7.27 -3.46 3.05
C VAL A 25 -8.09 -2.19 2.79
N ASP A 26 -8.05 -1.24 3.72
CA ASP A 26 -8.76 0.04 3.60
C ASP A 26 -8.26 0.84 2.39
N PHE A 27 -6.94 0.90 2.19
CA PHE A 27 -6.34 1.59 1.06
C PHE A 27 -6.72 0.97 -0.29
N LYS A 28 -6.78 -0.37 -0.38
CA LYS A 28 -7.23 -1.08 -1.58
C LYS A 28 -8.69 -0.77 -1.90
N ALA A 29 -9.55 -0.78 -0.88
CA ALA A 29 -10.96 -0.45 -1.03
C ALA A 29 -11.15 1.00 -1.53
N GLU A 30 -10.37 1.93 -1.01
CA GLU A 30 -10.40 3.32 -1.45
C GLU A 30 -9.92 3.49 -2.91
N CYS A 31 -8.90 2.73 -3.34
CA CYS A 31 -8.48 2.70 -4.73
C CYS A 31 -9.58 2.19 -5.67
N GLU A 32 -10.28 1.12 -5.27
CA GLU A 32 -11.43 0.59 -6.02
C GLU A 32 -12.57 1.62 -6.12
N ARG A 33 -12.88 2.30 -5.02
CA ARG A 33 -13.89 3.37 -4.98
C ARG A 33 -13.51 4.54 -5.90
N ILE A 34 -12.27 5.02 -5.81
CA ILE A 34 -11.76 6.11 -6.66
C ILE A 34 -11.77 5.71 -8.14
N LYS A 35 -11.41 4.47 -8.47
CA LYS A 35 -11.45 3.93 -9.85
C LYS A 35 -12.86 4.03 -10.45
N GLY A 36 -13.88 3.70 -9.67
CA GLY A 36 -15.28 3.69 -10.11
C GLY A 36 -15.95 5.07 -10.11
N GLU A 37 -15.67 5.89 -9.09
CA GLU A 37 -16.51 7.06 -8.77
C GLU A 37 -15.83 8.41 -9.04
N SER A 38 -14.50 8.47 -9.08
CA SER A 38 -13.79 9.75 -9.10
C SER A 38 -13.87 10.44 -10.46
N LYS A 39 -14.26 11.72 -10.44
CA LYS A 39 -14.18 12.63 -11.60
C LYS A 39 -12.77 13.19 -11.82
N HIS A 40 -11.88 13.03 -10.85
CA HIS A 40 -10.50 13.51 -10.93
C HIS A 40 -9.63 12.51 -11.69
N LYS A 41 -9.32 12.85 -12.96
CA LYS A 41 -8.55 11.98 -13.87
C LYS A 41 -7.24 11.45 -13.27
N LYS A 42 -6.48 12.32 -12.59
CA LYS A 42 -5.20 11.93 -11.96
C LYS A 42 -5.37 10.95 -10.81
N ALA A 43 -6.35 11.19 -9.93
CA ALA A 43 -6.62 10.29 -8.80
C ALA A 43 -7.08 8.91 -9.28
N ARG A 44 -7.94 8.88 -10.31
CA ARG A 44 -8.36 7.63 -10.94
C ARG A 44 -7.21 6.88 -11.60
N ALA A 45 -6.34 7.57 -12.35
CA ALA A 45 -5.17 6.95 -12.97
C ALA A 45 -4.24 6.32 -11.92
N LEU A 46 -3.95 7.07 -10.86
CA LEU A 46 -3.13 6.60 -9.75
C LEU A 46 -3.75 5.38 -9.04
N ALA A 47 -5.07 5.40 -8.78
CA ALA A 47 -5.76 4.27 -8.17
C ALA A 47 -5.68 3.00 -9.05
N VAL A 48 -5.75 3.14 -10.38
CA VAL A 48 -5.58 2.03 -11.31
C VAL A 48 -4.14 1.49 -11.27
N GLU A 49 -3.13 2.36 -11.23
CA GLU A 49 -1.72 1.96 -11.10
C GLU A 49 -1.48 1.14 -9.82
N PHE A 50 -1.94 1.65 -8.66
CA PHE A 50 -1.84 0.92 -7.40
C PHE A 50 -2.53 -0.45 -7.43
N LEU A 51 -3.70 -0.56 -8.06
CA LEU A 51 -4.43 -1.82 -8.16
C LEU A 51 -3.76 -2.83 -9.10
N ASN A 52 -3.15 -2.35 -10.20
CA ASN A 52 -2.41 -3.20 -11.13
C ASN A 52 -1.14 -3.76 -10.50
N ASP A 53 -0.41 -2.93 -9.74
CA ASP A 53 0.86 -3.29 -9.13
C ASP A 53 0.71 -3.83 -7.71
N TRP A 54 -0.52 -4.02 -7.22
CA TRP A 54 -0.83 -4.34 -5.82
C TRP A 54 0.03 -5.47 -5.26
N GLU A 55 0.03 -6.61 -5.94
CA GLU A 55 0.82 -7.79 -5.54
C GLU A 55 2.32 -7.51 -5.56
N ALA A 56 2.81 -6.68 -6.48
CA ALA A 56 4.24 -6.36 -6.56
C ALA A 56 4.70 -5.45 -5.42
N ILE A 57 3.84 -4.55 -4.94
CA ILE A 57 4.19 -3.58 -3.89
C ILE A 57 3.86 -4.07 -2.47
N THR A 58 2.91 -4.99 -2.31
CA THR A 58 2.52 -5.51 -0.98
C THR A 58 3.01 -6.91 -0.69
N ARG A 59 3.56 -7.64 -1.66
CA ARG A 59 4.15 -8.97 -1.40
C ARG A 59 5.41 -8.82 -0.56
N ILE A 60 5.36 -9.36 0.63
CA ILE A 60 6.54 -9.58 1.46
C ILE A 60 7.25 -10.80 0.86
N CYS A 61 8.48 -10.63 0.37
CA CYS A 61 9.30 -11.77 -0.06
C CYS A 61 9.54 -12.69 1.15
N PRO A 62 9.29 -14.00 1.02
CA PRO A 62 9.57 -14.97 2.08
C PRO A 62 11.07 -15.12 2.36
#